data_AF-A0A2G6UNZ7-F1
#
_entry.id   AF-A0A2G6UNZ7-F1
#
_cell.length_a   1.000
_cell.length_b   1.000
_cell.length_c   1.000
_cell.angle_alpha   90.00
_cell.angle_beta   90.00
_cell.angle_gamma   90.00
#
_symmetry.space_group_name_H-M   'P 1'
#
loop_
_entity.id
_entity.type
_entity.pdbx_description
1 polymer ?
#
loop_
_entity_poly.entity_id
_entity_poly.type
_entity_poly.pdbx_seq_one_letter_code
_entity_poly.pdbx_strand_id
1 'polypeptide(L)'
;MSLIDLLTGNTSNQVAEQAENKFGISRNQIIALLAVAAPLVISYLRNKSQDANEAEALNNALDKDHDGSILDDASQAEARQAEGGSILDHVFGGQKSTVENQLSQNTGISIDKIGPILAMLAPVIMGYIGKEKQQNNVGAGGLGDLLGGILGNASNQAQTQQSNPLNDILGSVLGNGQSQAGGNPLNDILGSVLGGGGQQQQGGGLGSILGNILGGK
;
A
#
# COMPACT_ATOMS: atom_id res chain seq x y z
N MET A 1 6.38 7.28 -14.52
CA MET A 1 7.12 6.03 -14.22
C MET A 1 6.13 5.08 -13.57
N SER A 2 6.07 3.80 -13.91
CA SER A 2 5.07 2.94 -13.27
C SER A 2 5.51 2.46 -11.89
N LEU A 3 4.56 2.03 -11.06
CA LEU A 3 4.89 1.41 -9.77
C LEU A 3 5.72 0.13 -9.96
N ILE A 4 5.47 -0.63 -11.03
CA ILE A 4 6.30 -1.81 -11.34
C ILE A 4 7.73 -1.42 -11.74
N ASP A 5 7.91 -0.28 -12.44
CA ASP A 5 9.25 0.25 -12.73
C ASP A 5 9.96 0.69 -11.44
N LEU A 6 9.24 1.23 -10.46
CA LEU A 6 9.81 1.52 -9.14
C LEU A 6 10.25 0.23 -8.46
N LEU A 7 9.44 -0.83 -8.50
CA LEU A 7 9.74 -2.12 -7.88
C LEU A 7 10.91 -2.85 -8.56
N THR A 8 11.04 -2.72 -9.88
CA THR A 8 12.01 -3.49 -10.68
C THR A 8 13.23 -2.68 -11.14
N GLY A 9 13.22 -1.36 -10.92
CA GLY A 9 14.25 -0.43 -11.37
C GLY A 9 15.55 -0.48 -10.56
N ASN A 10 16.52 0.33 -10.99
CA ASN A 10 17.84 0.38 -10.35
C ASN A 10 17.77 0.85 -8.88
N THR A 11 16.92 1.85 -8.60
CA THR A 11 16.73 2.40 -7.26
C THR A 11 16.25 1.33 -6.27
N SER A 12 15.22 0.54 -6.61
CA SER A 12 14.74 -0.51 -5.71
C SER A 12 15.77 -1.60 -5.50
N ASN A 13 16.52 -1.97 -6.54
CA ASN A 13 17.59 -2.96 -6.42
C ASN A 13 18.69 -2.48 -5.45
N GLN A 14 19.06 -1.20 -5.50
CA GLN A 14 20.03 -0.59 -4.59
C GLN A 14 19.51 -0.50 -3.16
N VAL A 15 18.26 -0.03 -2.97
CA VAL A 15 17.65 0.04 -1.63
C VAL A 15 17.49 -1.35 -1.02
N ALA A 16 17.10 -2.33 -1.84
CA ALA A 16 16.98 -3.72 -1.39
C ALA A 16 18.34 -4.33 -1.05
N GLU A 17 19.40 -4.00 -1.77
CA GLU A 17 20.76 -4.42 -1.41
C GLU A 17 21.23 -3.79 -0.09
N GLN A 18 20.95 -2.51 0.14
CA GLN A 18 21.29 -1.87 1.42
C GLN A 18 20.50 -2.49 2.59
N ALA A 19 19.20 -2.71 2.40
CA ALA A 19 18.37 -3.37 3.41
C ALA A 19 18.79 -4.83 3.63
N GLU A 20 19.24 -5.55 2.60
CA GLU A 20 19.82 -6.88 2.74
C GLU A 20 21.08 -6.86 3.59
N ASN A 21 22.01 -5.96 3.29
CA ASN A 21 23.25 -5.80 4.05
C ASN A 21 23.01 -5.40 5.52
N LYS A 22 21.99 -4.56 5.77
CA LYS A 22 21.68 -4.04 7.10
C LYS A 22 20.86 -4.99 7.96
N PHE A 23 19.86 -5.66 7.37
CA PHE A 23 18.87 -6.44 8.11
C PHE A 23 19.01 -7.95 7.91
N GLY A 24 19.89 -8.40 7.02
CA GLY A 24 20.08 -9.82 6.70
C GLY A 24 18.82 -10.45 6.10
N ILE A 25 18.07 -9.68 5.30
CA ILE A 25 16.86 -10.11 4.60
C ILE A 25 17.16 -10.17 3.11
N SER A 26 16.75 -11.24 2.42
CA SER A 26 17.06 -11.37 1.01
C SER A 26 16.44 -10.24 0.18
N ARG A 27 17.12 -9.82 -0.90
CA ARG A 27 16.60 -8.86 -1.88
C ARG A 27 15.16 -9.19 -2.32
N ASN A 28 14.88 -10.48 -2.58
CA ASN A 28 13.56 -10.93 -3.00
C ASN A 28 12.47 -10.68 -1.95
N GLN A 29 12.77 -10.86 -0.67
CA GLN A 29 11.82 -10.56 0.42
C GLN A 29 11.56 -9.06 0.54
N ILE A 30 12.58 -8.22 0.32
CA ILE A 30 12.42 -6.76 0.33
C ILE A 30 11.58 -6.29 -0.86
N ILE A 31 11.81 -6.84 -2.05
CA ILE A 31 10.98 -6.56 -3.23
C ILE A 31 9.54 -7.02 -2.99
N ALA A 32 9.33 -8.20 -2.43
CA ALA A 32 7.99 -8.68 -2.06
C ALA A 32 7.33 -7.77 -1.01
N LEU A 33 8.07 -7.31 -0.01
CA LEU A 33 7.57 -6.34 0.96
C LEU A 33 7.16 -5.03 0.28
N LEU A 34 7.97 -4.49 -0.63
CA LEU A 34 7.66 -3.26 -1.33
C LEU A 34 6.43 -3.42 -2.24
N ALA A 35 6.28 -4.59 -2.88
CA ALA A 35 5.13 -4.95 -3.71
C ALA A 35 3.79 -4.93 -2.94
N VAL A 36 3.80 -5.24 -1.64
CA VAL A 36 2.62 -5.18 -0.78
C VAL A 36 2.49 -3.83 -0.06
N ALA A 37 3.60 -3.32 0.46
CA ALA A 37 3.63 -2.12 1.29
C ALA A 37 3.36 -0.85 0.48
N ALA A 38 3.89 -0.73 -0.75
CA ALA A 38 3.69 0.46 -1.57
C ALA A 38 2.20 0.72 -1.88
N PRO A 39 1.42 -0.23 -2.42
CA PRO A 39 -0.01 0.01 -2.63
C PRO A 39 -0.76 0.25 -1.32
N LEU A 40 -0.33 -0.38 -0.21
CA LEU A 40 -0.93 -0.13 1.10
C LEU A 40 -0.70 1.31 1.58
N VAL A 41 0.54 1.79 1.57
CA VAL A 41 0.89 3.18 1.92
C VAL A 41 0.11 4.17 1.05
N ILE A 42 0.08 3.95 -0.26
CA ILE A 42 -0.64 4.82 -1.21
C ILE A 42 -2.15 4.81 -0.91
N SER A 43 -2.73 3.66 -0.54
CA SER A 43 -4.14 3.56 -0.18
C SER A 43 -4.49 4.35 1.09
N TYR A 44 -3.65 4.28 2.13
CA TYR A 44 -3.84 5.07 3.35
C TYR A 44 -3.68 6.57 3.09
N LEU A 45 -2.66 6.97 2.34
CA LEU A 45 -2.46 8.36 1.94
C LEU A 45 -3.63 8.88 1.11
N ARG A 46 -4.19 8.06 0.21
CA ARG A 46 -5.38 8.41 -0.57
C ARG A 46 -6.59 8.62 0.32
N ASN A 47 -6.78 7.76 1.32
CA ASN A 47 -7.87 7.90 2.27
C ASN A 47 -7.74 9.20 3.09
N LYS A 48 -6.54 9.48 3.61
CA LYS A 48 -6.23 10.71 4.34
C LYS A 48 -6.40 11.96 3.50
N SER A 49 -5.98 11.93 2.24
CA SER A 49 -6.10 13.04 1.29
C SER A 49 -7.54 13.41 0.92
N GLN A 50 -8.54 12.68 1.43
CA GLN A 50 -9.94 13.11 1.37
C GLN A 50 -10.22 14.27 2.34
N ASP A 51 -9.45 14.38 3.42
CA ASP A 51 -9.42 15.56 4.27
C ASP A 51 -8.51 16.64 3.65
N ALA A 52 -9.01 17.86 3.58
CA ALA A 52 -8.31 18.96 2.92
C ALA A 52 -7.00 19.35 3.63
N ASN A 53 -6.94 19.24 4.96
CA ASN A 53 -5.74 19.59 5.72
C ASN A 53 -4.67 18.51 5.55
N GLU A 54 -5.07 17.24 5.58
CA GLU A 54 -4.15 16.11 5.32
C GLU A 54 -3.64 16.14 3.87
N ALA A 55 -4.49 16.47 2.90
CA ALA A 55 -4.08 16.64 1.51
C ALA A 55 -3.07 17.79 1.35
N GLU A 56 -3.27 18.91 2.03
CA GLU A 56 -2.35 20.05 2.03
C GLU A 56 -1.03 19.71 2.73
N ALA A 57 -1.07 19.01 3.87
CA ALA A 57 0.12 18.56 4.57
C ALA A 57 0.94 17.59 3.72
N LEU A 58 0.28 16.62 3.08
CA LEU A 58 0.93 15.70 2.16
C LEU A 58 1.49 16.43 0.94
N ASN A 59 0.73 17.35 0.35
CA ASN A 59 1.17 18.18 -0.77
C ASN A 59 2.48 18.92 -0.45
N ASN A 60 2.57 19.53 0.74
CA ASN A 60 3.74 20.25 1.20
C ASN A 60 4.95 19.32 1.45
N ALA A 61 4.75 18.15 2.04
CA ALA A 61 5.80 17.17 2.26
C ALA A 61 6.37 16.65 0.91
N LEU A 62 5.49 16.40 -0.06
CA LEU A 62 5.88 15.99 -1.41
C LEU A 62 6.65 17.07 -2.17
N ASP A 63 6.38 18.35 -1.91
CA ASP A 63 7.13 19.46 -2.53
C ASP A 63 8.50 19.71 -1.89
N LYS A 64 8.63 19.50 -0.57
CA LYS A 64 9.83 19.87 0.18
C LYS A 64 10.81 18.73 0.35
N ASP A 65 10.30 17.56 0.72
CA ASP A 65 11.12 16.48 1.24
C ASP A 65 11.09 15.24 0.33
N HIS A 66 10.06 15.10 -0.50
CA HIS A 66 9.82 13.90 -1.31
C HIS A 66 9.57 14.18 -2.79
N ASP A 67 10.29 15.14 -3.35
CA ASP A 67 10.20 15.55 -4.76
C ASP A 67 10.59 14.47 -5.79
N GLY A 68 11.22 13.38 -5.32
CA GLY A 68 11.69 12.29 -6.16
C GLY A 68 13.22 12.18 -6.25
N SER A 69 13.97 13.11 -5.66
CA SER A 69 15.44 13.09 -5.61
C SER A 69 16.03 11.79 -5.04
N ILE A 70 15.34 11.14 -4.10
CA ILE A 70 15.74 9.84 -3.55
C ILE A 70 15.74 8.71 -4.60
N LEU A 71 15.00 8.88 -5.70
CA LEU A 71 14.99 7.91 -6.80
C LEU A 71 16.25 8.04 -7.66
N ASP A 72 16.86 9.23 -7.67
CA ASP A 72 18.10 9.49 -8.40
C ASP A 72 19.34 9.15 -7.55
N ASP A 73 19.22 9.19 -6.21
CA ASP A 73 20.24 8.74 -5.26
C ASP A 73 19.66 7.82 -4.17
N ALA A 74 19.62 6.52 -4.49
CA ALA A 74 19.17 5.48 -3.57
C ALA A 74 20.04 5.32 -2.31
N SER A 75 21.25 5.88 -2.27
CA SER A 75 22.12 5.82 -1.08
C SER A 75 21.56 6.61 0.11
N GLN A 76 20.66 7.57 -0.15
CA GLN A 76 20.00 8.36 0.87
C GLN A 76 18.93 7.59 1.65
N ALA A 77 18.47 6.44 1.15
CA ALA A 77 17.38 5.68 1.77
C ALA A 77 17.71 5.29 3.21
N GLU A 78 18.95 4.89 3.49
CA GLU A 78 19.38 4.56 4.84
C GLU A 78 19.42 5.80 5.76
N ALA A 79 19.98 6.91 5.28
CA ALA A 79 20.09 8.15 6.04
C ALA A 79 18.71 8.71 6.41
N ARG A 80 17.70 8.44 5.58
CA ARG A 80 16.31 8.88 5.77
C ARG A 80 15.44 7.87 6.52
N GLN A 81 16.01 6.82 7.10
CA GLN A 81 15.23 5.83 7.84
C GLN A 81 14.44 6.45 9.03
N ALA A 82 15.04 7.39 9.77
CA ALA A 82 14.35 8.05 10.89
C ALA A 82 13.13 8.85 10.40
N GLU A 83 13.29 9.53 9.27
CA GLU A 83 12.21 10.25 8.60
C GLU A 83 11.11 9.29 8.14
N GLY A 84 11.48 8.15 7.55
CA GLY A 84 10.51 7.14 7.15
C GLY A 84 9.73 6.54 8.31
N GLY A 85 10.32 6.46 9.51
CA GLY A 85 9.58 6.14 10.73
C GLY A 85 8.42 7.11 10.98
N SER A 86 8.68 8.41 10.90
CA SER A 86 7.67 9.48 11.05
C SER A 86 6.63 9.45 9.93
N ILE A 87 7.03 9.15 8.69
CA ILE A 87 6.09 8.96 7.57
C ILE A 87 5.10 7.86 7.92
N LEU A 88 5.59 6.69 8.33
CA LEU A 88 4.75 5.54 8.66
C LEU A 88 3.83 5.82 9.86
N ASP A 89 4.32 6.54 10.86
CA ASP A 89 3.50 6.96 12.00
C ASP A 89 2.36 7.87 11.56
N HIS A 90 2.62 8.79 10.62
CA HIS A 90 1.57 9.66 10.09
C HIS A 90 0.60 8.90 9.17
N VAL A 91 1.11 8.05 8.26
CA VAL A 91 0.30 7.29 7.29
C VAL A 91 -0.58 6.27 7.99
N PHE A 92 -0.01 5.41 8.85
CA PHE A 92 -0.73 4.32 9.48
C PHE A 92 -1.32 4.69 10.84
N GLY A 93 -0.75 5.67 11.55
CA GLY A 93 -1.24 6.08 12.87
C GLY A 93 -1.39 4.90 13.83
N GLY A 94 -2.56 4.78 14.45
CA GLY A 94 -2.89 3.68 15.36
C GLY A 94 -2.90 2.28 14.73
N GLN A 95 -2.82 2.18 13.39
CA GLN A 95 -2.86 0.92 12.65
C GLN A 95 -1.47 0.39 12.30
N LYS A 96 -0.40 1.11 12.64
CA LYS A 96 0.97 0.73 12.31
C LYS A 96 1.30 -0.70 12.75
N SER A 97 1.02 -1.05 14.01
CA SER A 97 1.26 -2.41 14.52
C SER A 97 0.46 -3.48 13.77
N THR A 98 -0.82 -3.21 13.46
CA THR A 98 -1.67 -4.12 12.67
C THR A 98 -1.07 -4.36 11.28
N VAL A 99 -0.66 -3.29 10.60
CA VAL A 99 -0.05 -3.33 9.27
C VAL A 99 1.27 -4.09 9.30
N GLU A 100 2.15 -3.80 10.26
CA GLU A 100 3.44 -4.48 10.39
C GLU A 100 3.27 -5.99 10.61
N ASN A 101 2.30 -6.40 11.45
CA ASN A 101 1.97 -7.81 11.68
C ASN A 101 1.48 -8.51 10.40
N GLN A 102 0.62 -7.85 9.63
CA GLN A 102 0.10 -8.40 8.38
C GLN A 102 1.22 -8.52 7.34
N LEU A 103 2.08 -7.51 7.22
CA LEU A 103 3.22 -7.55 6.30
C LEU A 103 4.21 -8.65 6.69
N SER A 104 4.46 -8.87 7.99
CA SER A 104 5.27 -9.98 8.47
C SER A 104 4.72 -11.33 7.99
N GLN A 105 3.42 -11.56 8.15
CA GLN A 105 2.76 -12.82 7.76
C GLN A 105 2.79 -13.05 6.24
N ASN A 106 2.61 -11.99 5.44
CA ASN A 106 2.55 -12.10 3.98
C ASN A 106 3.94 -12.22 3.34
N THR A 107 4.99 -11.67 3.95
CA THR A 107 6.35 -11.63 3.37
C THR A 107 7.29 -12.66 3.98
N GLY A 108 6.93 -13.26 5.12
CA GLY A 108 7.80 -14.14 5.89
C GLY A 108 8.98 -13.42 6.57
N ILE A 109 8.98 -12.09 6.57
CA ILE A 109 9.96 -11.28 7.30
C ILE A 109 9.53 -11.20 8.76
N SER A 110 10.46 -11.38 9.69
CA SER A 110 10.20 -11.30 11.12
C SER A 110 9.68 -9.91 11.52
N ILE A 111 8.72 -9.87 12.45
CA ILE A 111 8.04 -8.63 12.87
C ILE A 111 8.99 -7.55 13.39
N ASP A 112 10.08 -7.94 14.04
CA ASP A 112 11.13 -7.05 14.55
C ASP A 112 11.91 -6.33 13.44
N LYS A 113 11.89 -6.88 12.22
CA LYS A 113 12.57 -6.32 11.05
C LYS A 113 11.65 -5.54 10.13
N ILE A 114 10.35 -5.84 10.13
CA ILE A 114 9.37 -5.16 9.26
C ILE A 114 9.38 -3.64 9.48
N GLY A 115 9.24 -3.18 10.72
CA GLY A 115 9.20 -1.74 11.02
C GLY A 115 10.43 -0.99 10.51
N PRO A 116 11.66 -1.40 10.89
CA PRO A 116 12.89 -0.79 10.39
C PRO A 116 13.06 -0.82 8.88
N ILE A 117 12.69 -1.94 8.21
CA ILE A 117 12.77 -2.04 6.74
C ILE A 117 11.75 -1.11 6.10
N LEU A 118 10.50 -1.11 6.56
CA LEU A 118 9.48 -0.18 6.06
C LEU A 118 9.90 1.27 6.24
N ALA A 119 10.52 1.62 7.38
CA ALA A 119 11.02 2.96 7.63
C ALA A 119 12.13 3.36 6.64
N MET A 120 12.91 2.41 6.14
CA MET A 120 13.88 2.66 5.06
C MET A 120 13.20 2.79 3.69
N LEU A 121 12.10 2.05 3.44
CA LEU A 121 11.38 2.06 2.17
C LEU A 121 10.39 3.23 2.02
N ALA A 122 9.85 3.76 3.12
CA ALA A 122 8.82 4.79 3.09
C ALA A 122 9.24 6.08 2.35
N PRO A 123 10.46 6.63 2.54
CA PRO A 123 10.90 7.80 1.79
C PRO A 123 10.99 7.54 0.28
N VAL A 124 11.29 6.30 -0.14
CA VAL A 124 11.35 5.90 -1.56
C VAL A 124 9.95 5.88 -2.17
N ILE A 125 8.95 5.33 -1.46
CA ILE A 125 7.54 5.34 -1.87
C ILE A 125 7.05 6.79 -1.99
N MET A 126 7.38 7.64 -1.00
CA MET A 126 7.01 9.06 -1.03
C MET A 126 7.69 9.81 -2.17
N GLY A 127 8.97 9.54 -2.42
CA GLY A 127 9.70 10.11 -3.56
C GLY A 127 9.07 9.74 -4.91
N TYR A 128 8.58 8.51 -5.05
CA TYR A 128 7.80 8.10 -6.21
C TYR A 128 6.51 8.90 -6.37
N ILE A 129 5.75 9.06 -5.29
CA ILE A 129 4.50 9.85 -5.30
C ILE A 129 4.79 11.31 -5.67
N GLY A 130 5.82 11.92 -5.10
CA GLY A 130 6.17 13.32 -5.39
C GLY A 130 6.66 13.50 -6.82
N LYS A 131 7.41 12.54 -7.36
CA LYS A 131 7.79 12.54 -8.78
C LYS A 131 6.57 12.45 -9.69
N GLU A 132 5.62 11.56 -9.40
CA GLU A 132 4.37 11.46 -10.17
C GLU A 132 3.53 12.74 -10.04
N LYS A 133 3.47 13.33 -8.84
CA LYS A 133 2.79 14.62 -8.61
C LYS A 133 3.39 15.73 -9.48
N GLN A 134 4.72 15.87 -9.50
CA GLN A 134 5.42 16.85 -10.31
C GLN A 134 5.19 16.63 -11.81
N GLN A 135 5.30 15.38 -12.27
CA GLN A 135 5.08 15.03 -13.68
C GLN A 135 3.66 15.35 -14.14
N ASN A 136 2.67 15.14 -13.26
CA ASN A 136 1.26 15.39 -13.57
C ASN A 136 0.79 16.81 -13.17
N ASN A 137 1.67 17.67 -12.65
CA ASN A 137 1.36 19.02 -12.17
C ASN A 137 0.15 19.06 -11.21
N VAL A 138 0.12 18.11 -10.26
CA VAL A 138 -0.99 17.93 -9.32
C VAL A 138 -0.75 18.76 -8.06
N GLY A 139 -1.76 19.54 -7.64
CA GLY A 139 -1.79 20.19 -6.32
C GLY A 139 -2.58 19.39 -5.29
N ALA A 140 -2.69 19.91 -4.07
CA ALA A 140 -3.36 19.24 -2.94
C ALA A 140 -4.76 18.69 -3.28
N GLY A 141 -5.59 19.47 -4.00
CA GLY A 141 -6.95 19.08 -4.36
C GLY A 141 -7.07 17.91 -5.35
N GLY A 142 -5.99 17.56 -6.07
CA GLY A 142 -5.97 16.44 -7.01
C GLY A 142 -5.22 15.20 -6.51
N LEU A 143 -4.73 15.24 -5.27
CA LEU A 143 -3.82 14.22 -4.75
C LEU A 143 -4.52 12.87 -4.55
N GLY A 144 -5.78 12.87 -4.12
CA GLY A 144 -6.58 11.66 -4.02
C GLY A 144 -6.81 10.96 -5.37
N ASP A 145 -6.96 11.73 -6.44
CA ASP A 145 -7.12 11.22 -7.81
C ASP A 145 -5.80 10.67 -8.35
N LEU A 146 -4.69 11.39 -8.11
CA LEU A 146 -3.35 10.91 -8.46
C LEU A 146 -3.04 9.57 -7.79
N LEU A 147 -3.22 9.49 -6.47
CA LEU A 147 -2.96 8.26 -5.70
C LEU A 147 -3.89 7.12 -6.13
N GLY A 148 -5.16 7.44 -6.43
CA GLY A 148 -6.10 6.47 -7.00
C GLY A 148 -5.69 5.96 -8.38
N GLY A 149 -5.19 6.86 -9.24
CA GLY A 149 -4.65 6.52 -10.55
C GLY A 149 -3.42 5.64 -10.47
N ILE A 150 -2.49 5.92 -9.54
CA ILE A 150 -1.31 5.07 -9.29
C ILE A 150 -1.75 3.65 -8.90
N LEU A 151 -2.71 3.51 -7.97
CA LEU A 151 -3.24 2.20 -7.56
C LEU A 151 -3.92 1.46 -8.72
N GLY A 152 -4.76 2.15 -9.48
CA GLY A 152 -5.47 1.57 -10.64
C GLY A 152 -4.51 1.14 -11.75
N ASN A 153 -3.44 1.90 -11.98
CA ASN A 153 -2.40 1.55 -12.95
C ASN A 153 -1.59 0.34 -12.49
N ALA A 154 -1.28 0.24 -11.19
CA ALA A 154 -0.59 -0.91 -10.62
C ALA A 154 -1.41 -2.20 -10.79
N SER A 155 -2.72 -2.16 -10.55
CA SER A 155 -3.60 -3.32 -10.76
C SER A 155 -3.72 -3.71 -12.24
N ASN A 156 -3.82 -2.73 -13.15
CA ASN A 156 -3.93 -3.01 -14.59
C ASN A 156 -2.63 -3.57 -15.18
N GLN A 157 -1.48 -3.13 -14.69
CA GLN A 157 -0.18 -3.64 -15.15
C GLN A 157 0.09 -5.05 -14.64
N ALA A 158 -0.32 -5.37 -13.41
CA ALA A 158 -0.28 -6.75 -12.91
C ALA A 158 -1.17 -7.71 -13.75
N GLN A 159 -2.25 -7.20 -14.36
CA GLN A 159 -3.11 -8.03 -15.19
C GLN A 159 -2.57 -8.27 -16.61
N THR A 160 -1.66 -7.43 -17.11
CA THR A 160 -1.25 -7.41 -18.53
C THR A 160 0.15 -7.97 -18.79
N GLN A 161 1.02 -8.01 -17.78
CA GLN A 161 2.35 -8.62 -17.90
C GLN A 161 2.33 -10.08 -17.44
N GLN A 162 2.05 -10.96 -18.39
CA GLN A 162 2.12 -12.40 -18.21
C GLN A 162 3.60 -12.82 -18.03
N SER A 163 3.90 -13.59 -16.98
CA SER A 163 5.17 -14.30 -16.66
C SER A 163 6.23 -13.64 -15.77
N ASN A 164 5.86 -13.14 -14.58
CA ASN A 164 6.85 -12.90 -13.52
C ASN A 164 6.33 -13.40 -12.15
N PRO A 165 7.15 -14.05 -11.30
CA PRO A 165 6.72 -14.49 -9.96
C PRO A 165 6.34 -13.30 -9.05
N LEU A 166 6.87 -12.11 -9.34
CA LEU A 166 6.43 -10.87 -8.71
C LEU A 166 4.96 -10.55 -9.05
N ASN A 167 4.49 -10.97 -10.23
CA ASN A 167 3.10 -10.80 -10.65
C ASN A 167 2.15 -11.72 -9.88
N ASP A 168 2.59 -12.92 -9.50
CA ASP A 168 1.77 -13.83 -8.68
C ASP A 168 1.62 -13.27 -7.25
N ILE A 169 2.67 -12.65 -6.71
CA ILE A 169 2.63 -11.96 -5.42
C ILE A 169 1.74 -10.71 -5.51
N LEU A 170 1.95 -9.87 -6.53
CA LEU A 170 1.13 -8.68 -6.75
C LEU A 170 -0.33 -9.04 -7.04
N GLY A 171 -0.59 -10.08 -7.83
CA GLY A 171 -1.94 -10.55 -8.15
C GLY A 171 -2.65 -11.14 -6.94
N SER A 172 -1.98 -11.96 -6.14
CA SER A 172 -2.57 -12.52 -4.92
C SER A 172 -2.86 -11.47 -3.85
N VAL A 173 -2.02 -10.42 -3.76
CA VAL A 173 -2.18 -9.35 -2.79
C VAL A 173 -3.17 -8.29 -3.27
N LEU A 174 -2.98 -7.75 -4.48
CA LEU A 174 -3.72 -6.59 -4.98
C LEU A 174 -5.08 -6.95 -5.57
N GLY A 175 -5.29 -8.22 -5.91
CA GLY A 175 -6.60 -8.76 -6.24
C GLY A 175 -6.70 -9.33 -7.63
N ASN A 176 -6.28 -10.59 -7.79
CA ASN A 176 -6.79 -11.49 -8.81
C ASN A 176 -6.47 -12.96 -8.48
N GLY A 177 -7.09 -13.49 -7.42
CA GLY A 177 -7.40 -14.91 -7.33
C GLY A 177 -8.88 -15.09 -7.63
N GLN A 178 -9.23 -15.19 -8.92
CA GLN A 178 -10.50 -15.69 -9.48
C GLN A 178 -11.62 -15.99 -8.46
N SER A 179 -12.61 -15.09 -8.39
CA SER A 179 -14.02 -15.32 -8.03
C SER A 179 -14.37 -16.68 -7.40
N GLN A 180 -13.92 -16.94 -6.16
CA GLN A 180 -14.45 -18.03 -5.35
C GLN A 180 -14.29 -17.68 -3.87
N ALA A 181 -15.33 -17.07 -3.30
CA ALA A 181 -15.65 -17.06 -1.87
C ALA A 181 -14.45 -17.24 -0.90
N GLY A 182 -13.57 -16.24 -0.83
CA GLY A 182 -12.45 -16.18 0.12
C GLY A 182 -11.76 -14.82 -0.03
N GLY A 183 -11.67 -14.05 1.07
CA GLY A 183 -11.30 -12.63 1.06
C GLY A 183 -9.93 -12.32 0.45
N ASN A 184 -9.85 -11.20 -0.27
CA ASN A 184 -8.58 -10.63 -0.72
C ASN A 184 -7.80 -10.17 0.52
N PRO A 185 -6.54 -10.57 0.75
CA PRO A 185 -5.80 -10.14 1.93
C PRO A 185 -5.66 -8.62 2.00
N LEU A 186 -5.40 -7.91 0.89
CA LEU A 186 -5.36 -6.45 0.93
C LEU A 186 -6.75 -5.83 1.16
N ASN A 187 -7.83 -6.45 0.67
CA ASN A 187 -9.19 -5.99 0.93
C ASN A 187 -9.65 -6.34 2.36
N ASP A 188 -9.11 -7.39 2.95
CA ASP A 188 -9.36 -7.78 4.34
C ASP A 188 -8.56 -6.86 5.26
N ILE A 189 -7.34 -6.48 4.91
CA ILE A 189 -6.54 -5.46 5.60
C ILE A 189 -7.23 -4.10 5.52
N LEU A 190 -7.59 -3.66 4.30
CA LEU A 190 -8.29 -2.41 4.10
C LEU A 190 -9.69 -2.45 4.70
N GLY A 191 -10.42 -3.56 4.58
CA GLY A 191 -11.76 -3.72 5.13
C GLY A 191 -11.80 -3.82 6.66
N SER A 192 -10.81 -4.47 7.27
CA SER A 192 -10.68 -4.55 8.74
C SER A 192 -10.18 -3.24 9.35
N VAL A 193 -9.30 -2.51 8.67
CA VAL A 193 -8.77 -1.24 9.16
C VAL A 193 -9.70 -0.07 8.85
N LEU A 194 -10.15 0.06 7.60
CA LEU A 194 -10.98 1.18 7.16
C LEU A 194 -12.47 0.97 7.46
N GLY A 195 -12.91 -0.29 7.62
CA GLY A 195 -14.31 -0.66 7.85
C GLY A 195 -14.68 -0.93 9.32
N GLY A 196 -13.82 -0.62 10.28
CA GLY A 196 -14.03 -0.85 11.72
C GLY A 196 -15.09 0.02 12.40
N GLY A 197 -16.19 0.34 11.71
CA GLY A 197 -17.30 1.15 12.23
C GLY A 197 -18.62 0.81 11.56
N GLY A 198 -19.20 -0.35 11.89
CA GLY A 198 -20.54 -0.68 11.41
C GLY A 198 -20.93 -2.15 11.39
N GLN A 199 -20.58 -2.92 12.43
CA GLN A 199 -21.20 -4.23 12.62
C GLN A 199 -22.20 -4.16 13.78
N GLN A 200 -23.40 -3.66 13.46
CA GLN A 200 -24.59 -3.94 14.24
C GLN A 200 -25.77 -4.19 13.30
N GLN A 201 -26.01 -5.49 13.09
CA GLN A 201 -27.30 -6.15 13.05
C GLN A 201 -28.40 -5.67 12.07
N GLN A 202 -28.90 -6.69 11.35
CA GLN A 202 -30.34 -6.98 11.18
C GLN A 202 -31.02 -6.46 9.91
N GLY A 203 -31.24 -7.40 8.99
CA GLY A 203 -32.14 -7.24 7.84
C GLY A 203 -32.52 -8.55 7.15
N GLY A 204 -32.21 -9.70 7.77
CA GLY A 204 -32.82 -10.98 7.40
C GLY A 204 -34.21 -11.03 8.02
N GLY A 205 -35.24 -10.61 7.27
CA GLY A 205 -36.58 -10.58 7.82
C GLY A 205 -37.60 -9.92 6.92
N LEU A 206 -37.89 -10.50 5.75
CA LEU A 206 -39.17 -10.35 5.04
C LEU A 206 -39.48 -11.54 4.09
N GLY A 207 -38.50 -12.40 3.78
CA GLY A 207 -38.69 -13.52 2.84
C GLY A 207 -39.32 -14.80 3.40
N SER A 208 -39.40 -14.97 4.72
CA SER A 208 -39.79 -16.26 5.34
C SER A 208 -41.18 -16.28 5.96
N ILE A 209 -41.91 -15.16 5.99
CA ILE A 209 -43.26 -15.09 6.58
C ILE A 209 -44.35 -15.26 5.50
N LEU A 210 -44.02 -15.01 4.22
CA LEU A 210 -44.97 -15.17 3.11
C LEU A 210 -45.14 -16.63 2.64
N GLY A 211 -44.24 -17.54 3.02
CA GLY A 211 -44.27 -18.95 2.58
C GLY A 211 -45.12 -19.89 3.45
N ASN A 212 -45.41 -19.53 4.71
CA ASN A 212 -46.06 -20.44 5.68
C ASN A 212 -47.53 -20.13 6.00
N ILE A 213 -48.14 -19.13 5.35
CA ILE A 213 -49.55 -18.75 5.56
C ILE A 213 -50.48 -19.19 4.41
N LEU A 214 -49.96 -19.64 3.27
CA LEU A 214 -50.77 -20.01 2.09
C LEU A 214 -50.79 -21.52 1.77
N GLY A 215 -50.49 -22.37 2.75
CA GLY A 215 -50.42 -23.83 2.58
C GLY A 215 -51.11 -24.58 3.71
N GLY A 216 -52.39 -24.31 3.94
CA GLY A 216 -53.14 -24.85 5.07
C GLY A 216 -54.64 -24.99 4.85
N LYS A 217 -55.06 -25.59 3.73
CA LYS A 217 -56.25 -26.45 3.48
C LYS A 217 -56.69 -26.36 2.02
#